data_AF-A0A6A4G6T3-F1
#
_entry.id   AF-A0A6A4G6T3-F1
#
_cell.length_a   1.000
_cell.length_b   1.000
_cell.length_c   1.000
_cell.angle_alpha   90.00
_cell.angle_beta   90.00
_cell.angle_gamma   90.00
#
_symmetry.space_group_name_H-M   'P 1'
#
loop_
_entity.id
_entity.type
_entity.pdbx_description
1 polymer ?
#
loop_
_entity_poly.entity_id
_entity_poly.type
_entity_poly.pdbx_seq_one_letter_code
_entity_poly.pdbx_strand_id
1 'polypeptide(L)'
;MLELIEHRKMNDSAYKGIMEKRRTAHNISGRKQIQCPFRLVDIIFSDASAGRYDALGGSRSREDLDSAVSAENVFWVGVAIAFADVAIIEFGQLCYQDIHPALDRCGISPVVIVLHDAASLLAMWTKLKSDYAAPAAKFKLSGHHSQVFFGYCGGRLDLLYLKFSLDAGPELTNAIEQPLPKRSVLREHKFW
;
A
#
# COMPACT_ATOMS: atom_id res chain seq x y z
N MET A 1 23.85 33.91 -2.41
CA MET A 1 22.86 33.28 -3.32
C MET A 1 23.48 32.23 -4.23
N LEU A 2 24.62 32.50 -4.88
CA LEU A 2 25.32 31.52 -5.74
C LEU A 2 25.83 30.30 -4.96
N GLU A 3 26.38 30.48 -3.75
CA GLU A 3 26.85 29.38 -2.89
C GLU A 3 25.74 28.38 -2.50
N LEU A 4 24.50 28.86 -2.30
CA LEU A 4 23.35 27.99 -1.98
C LEU A 4 22.91 27.15 -3.18
N ILE A 5 23.05 27.69 -4.39
CA ILE A 5 22.75 26.98 -5.65
C ILE A 5 23.83 25.93 -5.92
N GLU A 6 25.10 26.26 -5.65
CA GLU A 6 26.21 25.30 -5.78
C GLU A 6 26.13 24.19 -4.74
N HIS A 7 25.81 24.51 -3.48
CA HIS A 7 25.61 23.51 -2.44
C HIS A 7 24.44 22.58 -2.74
N ARG A 8 23.34 23.10 -3.32
CA ARG A 8 22.22 22.27 -3.81
C ARG A 8 22.65 21.35 -4.95
N LYS A 9 23.38 21.86 -5.94
CA LYS A 9 23.87 21.06 -7.08
C LYS A 9 24.86 19.97 -6.66
N MET A 10 25.74 20.27 -5.70
CA MET A 10 26.67 19.29 -5.12
C MET A 10 25.93 18.22 -4.32
N ASN A 11 24.92 18.60 -3.54
CA ASN A 11 24.05 17.64 -2.85
C ASN A 11 23.27 16.76 -3.84
N ASP A 12 22.71 17.32 -4.91
CA ASP A 12 21.98 16.56 -5.94
C ASP A 12 22.89 15.59 -6.69
N SER A 13 24.13 16.00 -6.98
CA SER A 13 25.13 15.17 -7.66
C SER A 13 25.66 14.05 -6.77
N ALA A 14 25.99 14.37 -5.51
CA ALA A 14 26.41 13.39 -4.51
C ALA A 14 25.28 12.38 -4.22
N TYR A 15 24.03 12.87 -4.13
CA TYR A 15 22.84 12.05 -3.95
C TYR A 15 22.64 11.11 -5.14
N LYS A 16 22.63 11.62 -6.38
CA LYS A 16 22.56 10.79 -7.59
C LYS A 16 23.67 9.74 -7.65
N GLY A 17 24.90 10.10 -7.30
CA GLY A 17 26.04 9.17 -7.27
C GLY A 17 25.90 8.06 -6.23
N ILE A 18 25.35 8.36 -5.04
CA ILE A 18 25.05 7.35 -4.01
C ILE A 18 23.92 6.43 -4.47
N MET A 19 22.90 6.96 -5.15
CA MET A 19 21.78 6.19 -5.68
C MET A 19 22.17 5.27 -6.84
N GLU A 20 23.03 5.73 -7.76
CA GLU A 20 23.59 4.93 -8.87
C GLU A 20 24.36 3.71 -8.33
N LYS A 21 25.21 3.92 -7.31
CA LYS A 21 26.00 2.87 -6.66
C LYS A 21 25.14 1.86 -5.89
N ARG A 22 23.99 2.29 -5.35
CA ARG A 22 23.04 1.40 -4.66
C ARG A 22 22.17 0.62 -5.65
N ARG A 23 21.77 1.23 -6.77
CA ARG A 23 21.02 0.58 -7.86
C ARG A 23 21.78 -0.59 -8.46
N THR A 24 23.09 -0.46 -8.67
CA THR A 24 23.93 -1.55 -9.20
C THR A 24 24.13 -2.69 -8.19
N ALA A 25 24.08 -2.40 -6.88
CA ALA A 25 24.16 -3.41 -5.82
C ALA A 25 22.85 -4.21 -5.60
N HIS A 26 21.70 -3.70 -6.04
CA HIS A 26 20.37 -4.28 -5.79
C HIS A 26 19.88 -5.23 -6.89
N ASN A 27 20.67 -5.49 -7.95
CA ASN A 27 20.32 -6.45 -9.00
C ASN A 27 20.77 -7.89 -8.65
N ILE A 28 20.59 -8.29 -7.38
CA ILE A 28 20.71 -9.69 -6.95
C ILE A 28 19.30 -10.19 -6.61
N SER A 29 18.71 -10.84 -7.60
CA SER A 29 17.46 -11.59 -7.54
C SER A 29 17.34 -12.49 -6.30
N GLY A 30 16.15 -12.48 -5.66
CA GLY A 30 15.62 -13.68 -4.99
C GLY A 30 15.08 -13.58 -3.55
N ARG A 31 15.38 -12.54 -2.75
CA ARG A 31 14.86 -12.40 -1.38
C ARG A 31 14.50 -10.94 -1.09
N LYS A 32 13.39 -10.70 -0.34
CA LYS A 32 12.97 -9.42 0.33
C LYS A 32 11.80 -8.62 -0.30
N GLN A 33 10.64 -9.24 -0.48
CA GLN A 33 9.36 -8.51 -0.65
C GLN A 33 8.57 -8.38 0.67
N ILE A 34 9.11 -8.90 1.78
CA ILE A 34 8.34 -9.02 3.04
C ILE A 34 7.97 -7.66 3.63
N GLN A 35 8.77 -6.62 3.39
CA GLN A 35 8.53 -5.26 3.88
C GLN A 35 7.58 -4.44 2.99
N CYS A 36 7.39 -4.83 1.74
CA CYS A 36 6.62 -4.06 0.76
C CYS A 36 5.12 -3.92 1.13
N PRO A 37 4.44 -4.98 1.63
CA PRO A 37 3.06 -4.84 2.09
C PRO A 37 2.87 -3.82 3.21
N PHE A 38 3.82 -3.69 4.13
CA PHE A 38 3.73 -2.75 5.26
C PHE A 38 3.78 -1.32 4.76
N ARG A 39 4.79 -0.99 3.96
CA ARG A 39 4.92 0.31 3.31
C ARG A 39 3.69 0.66 2.47
N LEU A 40 3.16 -0.33 1.74
CA LEU A 40 1.97 -0.16 0.91
C LEU A 40 0.73 0.16 1.76
N VAL A 41 0.55 -0.53 2.89
CA VAL A 41 -0.52 -0.24 3.85
C VAL A 41 -0.39 1.19 4.37
N ASP A 42 0.79 1.62 4.84
CA ASP A 42 0.98 2.99 5.35
C ASP A 42 0.63 4.05 4.30
N ILE A 43 0.98 3.82 3.02
CA ILE A 43 0.65 4.73 1.93
C ILE A 43 -0.86 4.79 1.68
N ILE A 44 -1.54 3.65 1.63
CA ILE A 44 -2.99 3.59 1.35
C ILE A 44 -3.78 4.24 2.48
N PHE A 45 -3.36 4.03 3.73
CA PHE A 45 -4.02 4.57 4.92
C PHE A 45 -3.59 5.99 5.28
N SER A 46 -2.60 6.56 4.60
CA SER A 46 -2.24 7.97 4.79
C SER A 46 -3.40 8.91 4.43
N ASP A 47 -3.50 10.05 5.11
CA ASP A 47 -4.52 11.09 4.85
C ASP A 47 -4.57 11.50 3.37
N ALA A 48 -3.40 11.53 2.71
CA ALA A 48 -3.31 11.87 1.31
C ALA A 48 -4.05 10.84 0.42
N SER A 49 -4.00 9.55 0.75
CA SER A 49 -4.49 8.47 -0.10
C SER A 49 -5.86 7.93 0.32
N ALA A 50 -6.16 7.93 1.63
CA ALA A 50 -7.34 7.30 2.20
C ALA A 50 -8.64 7.77 1.52
N GLY A 51 -8.88 9.09 1.47
CA GLY A 51 -10.08 9.65 0.83
C GLY A 51 -10.16 9.37 -0.67
N ARG A 52 -9.02 9.33 -1.37
CA ARG A 52 -8.97 8.97 -2.80
C ARG A 52 -9.26 7.50 -3.02
N TYR A 53 -8.78 6.63 -2.14
CA TYR A 53 -9.03 5.21 -2.20
C TYR A 53 -10.51 4.88 -1.93
N ASP A 54 -11.11 5.51 -0.92
CA ASP A 54 -12.55 5.36 -0.62
C ASP A 54 -13.42 5.78 -1.82
N ALA A 55 -13.07 6.91 -2.47
CA ALA A 55 -13.76 7.39 -3.67
C ALA A 55 -13.70 6.39 -4.85
N LEU A 56 -12.72 5.48 -4.92
CA LEU A 56 -12.68 4.43 -5.95
C LEU A 56 -13.76 3.36 -5.75
N GLY A 57 -14.19 3.12 -4.51
CA GLY A 57 -15.25 2.18 -4.15
C GLY A 57 -16.66 2.78 -4.24
N GLY A 58 -16.76 4.11 -4.26
CA GLY A 58 -18.01 4.86 -4.41
C GLY A 58 -18.58 4.86 -5.84
N SER A 59 -19.73 5.51 -5.99
CA SER A 59 -20.30 5.78 -7.32
C SER A 59 -19.39 6.76 -8.07
N ARG A 60 -18.82 6.31 -9.20
CA ARG A 60 -17.98 7.16 -10.04
C ARG A 60 -18.78 8.33 -10.62
N SER A 61 -18.18 9.51 -10.63
CA SER A 61 -18.78 10.68 -11.28
C SER A 61 -18.87 10.45 -12.80
N ARG A 62 -19.75 11.20 -13.47
CA ARG A 62 -19.89 11.10 -14.93
C ARG A 62 -18.62 11.60 -15.63
N GLU A 63 -17.97 12.60 -15.04
CA GLU A 63 -16.69 13.15 -15.46
C GLU A 63 -15.56 12.11 -15.40
N ASP A 64 -15.53 11.25 -14.37
CA ASP A 64 -14.57 10.15 -14.27
C ASP A 64 -14.78 9.06 -15.33
N LEU A 65 -16.03 8.85 -15.74
CA LEU A 65 -16.39 7.89 -16.79
C LEU A 65 -16.01 8.41 -18.19
N ASP A 66 -16.10 9.72 -18.39
CA ASP A 66 -15.77 10.40 -19.66
C ASP A 66 -14.25 10.71 -19.78
N SER A 67 -13.48 10.52 -18.72
CA SER A 67 -12.02 10.72 -18.72
C SER A 67 -11.28 9.66 -19.55
N ALA A 68 -10.30 10.11 -20.34
CA ALA A 68 -9.42 9.22 -21.12
C ALA A 68 -8.52 8.32 -20.23
N VAL A 69 -8.31 8.71 -18.97
CA VAL A 69 -7.54 7.94 -17.98
C VAL A 69 -8.45 7.63 -16.79
N SER A 70 -8.52 6.35 -16.39
CA SER A 70 -9.36 5.96 -15.27
C SER A 70 -8.82 6.49 -13.94
N ALA A 71 -9.72 6.91 -13.04
CA ALA A 71 -9.38 7.35 -11.68
C ALA A 71 -8.53 6.31 -10.91
N GLU A 72 -8.79 5.02 -11.15
CA GLU A 72 -7.99 3.93 -10.59
C GLU A 72 -6.53 3.95 -11.08
N ASN A 73 -6.29 4.19 -12.38
CA ASN A 73 -4.94 4.30 -12.91
C ASN A 73 -4.21 5.50 -12.28
N VAL A 74 -4.86 6.66 -12.23
CA VAL A 74 -4.31 7.87 -11.59
C VAL A 74 -3.94 7.60 -10.13
N PHE A 75 -4.82 6.94 -9.38
CA PHE A 75 -4.57 6.58 -8.00
C PHE A 75 -3.33 5.68 -7.86
N TRP A 76 -3.26 4.58 -8.61
CA TRP A 76 -2.16 3.62 -8.47
C TRP A 76 -0.82 4.17 -8.97
N VAL A 77 -0.82 5.07 -9.97
CA VAL A 77 0.38 5.82 -10.35
C VAL A 77 0.85 6.71 -9.21
N GLY A 78 -0.06 7.41 -8.54
CA GLY A 78 0.26 8.20 -7.35
C GLY A 78 0.83 7.36 -6.20
N VAL A 79 0.24 6.19 -5.95
CA VAL A 79 0.74 5.23 -4.95
C VAL A 79 2.15 4.75 -5.33
N ALA A 80 2.42 4.44 -6.60
CA ALA A 80 3.76 4.02 -7.04
C ALA A 80 4.83 5.11 -6.83
N ILE A 81 4.48 6.37 -7.08
CA ILE A 81 5.36 7.52 -6.81
C ILE A 81 5.67 7.62 -5.31
N ALA A 82 4.64 7.62 -4.45
CA ALA A 82 4.81 7.67 -3.00
C ALA A 82 5.59 6.45 -2.46
N PHE A 83 5.35 5.27 -3.05
CA PHE A 83 6.05 4.05 -2.68
C PHE A 83 7.54 4.13 -2.94
N ALA A 84 7.96 4.72 -4.06
CA ALA A 84 9.36 4.89 -4.41
C ALA A 84 10.05 6.05 -3.66
N ASP A 85 9.29 6.93 -3.00
CA ASP A 85 9.83 8.14 -2.38
C ASP A 85 10.45 7.88 -0.99
N VAL A 86 11.78 7.85 -0.94
CA VAL A 86 12.56 7.69 0.30
C VAL A 86 12.48 8.91 1.22
N ALA A 87 12.06 10.08 0.73
CA ALA A 87 11.97 11.29 1.53
C ALA A 87 10.75 11.26 2.47
N ILE A 88 9.75 10.44 2.16
CA ILE A 88 8.59 10.23 3.03
C ILE A 88 8.95 9.20 4.09
N ILE A 89 9.54 9.71 5.19
CA ILE A 89 10.07 8.92 6.29
C ILE A 89 8.98 8.11 7.02
N GLU A 90 7.75 8.62 7.04
CA GLU A 90 6.59 8.01 7.70
C GLU A 90 6.32 6.61 7.15
N PHE A 91 6.39 6.44 5.82
CA PHE A 91 6.22 5.14 5.15
C PHE A 91 7.41 4.19 5.34
N GLY A 92 8.48 4.64 6.02
CA GLY A 92 9.63 3.84 6.40
C GLY A 92 9.52 3.27 7.82
N GLN A 93 8.54 3.70 8.60
CA GLN A 93 8.34 3.30 9.99
C GLN A 93 7.37 2.13 10.07
N LEU A 94 7.72 1.11 10.86
CA LEU A 94 6.79 0.03 11.16
C LEU A 94 5.90 0.48 12.33
N CYS A 95 4.64 0.80 12.08
CA CYS A 95 3.70 1.19 13.13
C CYS A 95 3.33 -0.02 14.02
N TYR A 96 2.76 0.23 15.20
CA TYR A 96 2.18 -0.79 16.08
C TYR A 96 3.18 -1.78 16.73
N GLN A 97 4.47 -1.46 16.74
CA GLN A 97 5.51 -2.26 17.44
C GLN A 97 5.23 -2.33 18.95
N ASP A 98 4.62 -1.29 19.52
CA ASP A 98 4.17 -1.19 20.91
C ASP A 98 2.84 -1.92 21.18
N ILE A 99 2.06 -2.23 20.15
CA ILE A 99 0.74 -2.89 20.27
C ILE A 99 0.88 -4.42 20.32
N HIS A 100 1.76 -5.01 19.50
CA HIS A 100 1.89 -6.46 19.43
C HIS A 100 3.35 -6.93 19.35
N PRO A 101 3.79 -7.86 20.23
CA PRO A 101 5.19 -8.26 20.33
C PRO A 101 5.74 -8.93 19.07
N ALA A 102 4.87 -9.51 18.24
CA ALA A 102 5.29 -10.10 16.96
C ALA A 102 5.74 -9.03 15.94
N LEU A 103 5.39 -7.75 16.11
CA LEU A 103 5.85 -6.65 15.26
C LEU A 103 7.15 -6.01 15.78
N ASP A 104 7.36 -5.97 17.11
CA ASP A 104 8.60 -5.47 17.73
C ASP A 104 9.85 -6.25 17.27
N ARG A 105 9.74 -7.57 17.10
CA ARG A 105 10.90 -8.45 16.84
C ARG A 105 10.92 -9.10 15.46
N CYS A 106 10.18 -8.55 14.50
CA CYS A 106 9.99 -9.19 13.21
C CYS A 106 11.16 -9.01 12.21
N GLY A 107 12.08 -8.07 12.47
CA GLY A 107 13.17 -7.75 11.55
C GLY A 107 12.70 -7.13 10.21
N ILE A 108 11.45 -6.70 10.13
CA ILE A 108 10.88 -6.03 8.94
C ILE A 108 11.23 -4.54 9.01
N SER A 109 11.70 -4.01 7.88
CA SER A 109 12.08 -2.60 7.76
C SER A 109 11.48 -2.00 6.48
N PRO A 110 10.37 -1.26 6.58
CA PRO A 110 9.71 -0.62 5.43
C PRO A 110 10.57 0.42 4.71
N VAL A 111 11.64 0.92 5.34
CA VAL A 111 12.64 1.81 4.71
C VAL A 111 13.40 1.14 3.55
N VAL A 112 13.45 -0.19 3.50
CA VAL A 112 14.10 -0.94 2.42
C VAL A 112 13.15 -1.06 1.24
N ILE A 113 13.23 -0.10 0.32
CA ILE A 113 12.33 -0.01 -0.84
C ILE A 113 12.76 -0.98 -1.94
N VAL A 114 11.82 -1.80 -2.38
CA VAL A 114 11.89 -2.53 -3.65
C VAL A 114 10.96 -1.84 -4.63
N LEU A 115 11.48 -1.40 -5.78
CA LEU A 115 10.66 -0.67 -6.75
C LEU A 115 9.59 -1.57 -7.35
N HIS A 116 8.38 -1.03 -7.43
CA HIS A 116 7.23 -1.66 -8.05
C HIS A 116 6.55 -0.67 -8.99
N ASP A 117 6.02 -1.16 -10.10
CA ASP A 117 5.09 -0.39 -10.92
C ASP A 117 3.67 -0.38 -10.30
N ALA A 118 2.82 0.51 -10.79
CA ALA A 118 1.44 0.67 -10.34
C ALA A 118 0.64 -0.65 -10.41
N ALA A 119 0.84 -1.45 -11.46
CA ALA A 119 0.16 -2.72 -11.66
C ALA A 119 0.56 -3.76 -10.60
N SER A 120 1.85 -3.84 -10.27
CA SER A 120 2.39 -4.74 -9.25
C SER A 120 1.89 -4.37 -7.86
N LEU A 121 1.79 -3.07 -7.55
CA LEU A 121 1.26 -2.60 -6.26
C LEU A 121 -0.24 -2.90 -6.13
N LEU A 122 -1.03 -2.69 -7.19
CA LEU A 122 -2.44 -3.09 -7.22
C LEU A 122 -2.60 -4.61 -7.03
N ALA A 123 -1.77 -5.42 -7.69
CA ALA A 123 -1.80 -6.87 -7.54
C ALA A 123 -1.46 -7.29 -6.10
N MET A 124 -0.42 -6.67 -5.49
CA MET A 124 -0.02 -6.89 -4.11
C MET A 124 -1.16 -6.53 -3.13
N TRP A 125 -1.78 -5.37 -3.32
CA TRP A 125 -2.91 -4.93 -2.51
C TRP A 125 -4.13 -5.84 -2.63
N THR A 126 -4.51 -6.19 -3.86
CA THR A 126 -5.63 -7.11 -4.12
C THR A 126 -5.41 -8.46 -3.46
N LYS A 127 -4.19 -9.00 -3.55
CA LYS A 127 -3.82 -10.24 -2.86
C LYS A 127 -3.92 -10.09 -1.35
N LEU A 128 -3.38 -9.00 -0.78
CA LEU A 128 -3.43 -8.75 0.67
C LEU A 128 -4.88 -8.70 1.18
N LYS A 129 -5.77 -7.97 0.49
CA LYS A 129 -7.21 -7.91 0.81
C LYS A 129 -7.87 -9.29 0.71
N SER A 130 -7.60 -10.03 -0.36
CA SER A 130 -8.14 -11.38 -0.55
C SER A 130 -7.71 -12.33 0.57
N ASP A 131 -6.44 -12.28 0.97
CA ASP A 131 -5.89 -13.10 2.04
C ASP A 131 -6.45 -12.70 3.42
N TYR A 132 -6.78 -11.43 3.62
CA TYR A 132 -7.35 -10.89 4.86
C TYR A 132 -8.80 -11.31 5.10
N ALA A 133 -9.59 -11.49 4.03
CA ALA A 133 -11.04 -11.69 4.12
C ALA A 133 -11.46 -12.87 5.00
N ALA A 134 -10.83 -14.04 4.84
CA ALA A 134 -11.20 -15.24 5.59
C ALA A 134 -10.81 -15.15 7.10
N PRO A 135 -9.59 -14.75 7.48
CA PRO A 135 -9.25 -14.44 8.87
C PRO A 135 -10.19 -13.43 9.52
N ALA A 136 -10.53 -12.34 8.82
CA ALA A 136 -11.43 -11.30 9.31
C ALA A 136 -12.84 -11.83 9.57
N ALA A 137 -13.41 -12.60 8.64
CA ALA A 137 -14.71 -13.22 8.82
C ALA A 137 -14.75 -14.17 10.02
N LYS A 138 -13.72 -15.02 10.18
CA LYS A 138 -13.60 -15.93 11.33
C LYS A 138 -13.48 -15.18 12.65
N PHE A 139 -12.65 -14.14 12.68
CA PHE A 139 -12.48 -13.29 13.87
C PHE A 139 -13.81 -12.65 14.29
N LYS A 140 -14.56 -12.07 13.33
CA LYS A 140 -15.89 -11.49 13.59
C LYS A 140 -16.91 -12.51 14.12
N LEU A 141 -16.95 -13.71 13.55
CA LEU A 141 -17.87 -14.78 13.97
C LEU A 141 -17.53 -15.34 15.37
N SER A 142 -16.27 -15.28 15.78
CA SER A 142 -15.82 -15.87 17.04
C SER A 142 -16.26 -15.13 18.30
N GLY A 143 -16.87 -13.95 18.17
CA GLY A 143 -17.52 -13.17 19.23
C GLY A 143 -16.78 -13.22 20.58
N HIS A 144 -15.85 -12.30 20.84
CA HIS A 144 -15.17 -12.10 22.13
C HIS A 144 -14.44 -13.31 22.77
N HIS A 145 -14.48 -14.52 22.20
CA HIS A 145 -13.89 -15.72 22.82
C HIS A 145 -12.43 -16.00 22.40
N SER A 146 -11.84 -15.21 21.51
CA SER A 146 -10.45 -15.35 21.09
C SER A 146 -9.74 -14.00 21.10
N GLN A 147 -8.77 -13.84 22.00
CA GLN A 147 -8.22 -12.54 22.39
C GLN A 147 -7.21 -11.91 21.41
N VAL A 148 -6.83 -12.53 20.28
CA VAL A 148 -5.91 -11.85 19.33
C VAL A 148 -6.15 -12.31 17.87
N PHE A 149 -6.38 -11.36 16.96
CA PHE A 149 -6.53 -11.60 15.51
C PHE A 149 -5.36 -12.39 14.91
N PHE A 150 -4.17 -12.28 15.48
CA PHE A 150 -2.93 -12.95 15.05
C PHE A 150 -3.07 -14.48 14.87
N GLY A 151 -3.87 -15.14 15.72
CA GLY A 151 -4.15 -16.57 15.58
C GLY A 151 -4.98 -16.90 14.33
N TYR A 152 -5.90 -16.02 13.95
CA TYR A 152 -6.77 -16.21 12.78
C TYR A 152 -6.05 -15.99 11.45
N CYS A 153 -5.04 -15.12 11.42
CA CYS A 153 -4.24 -14.90 10.23
C CYS A 153 -3.05 -15.87 10.10
N GLY A 154 -2.97 -16.90 10.97
CA GLY A 154 -1.91 -17.91 10.92
C GLY A 154 -0.51 -17.33 11.17
N GLY A 155 -0.41 -16.29 12.00
CA GLY A 155 0.86 -15.64 12.30
C GLY A 155 1.36 -14.67 11.22
N ARG A 156 0.57 -14.40 10.18
CA ARG A 156 0.95 -13.46 9.12
C ARG A 156 0.96 -12.01 9.60
N LEU A 157 2.16 -11.44 9.67
CA LEU A 157 2.39 -10.09 10.17
C LEU A 157 1.80 -9.00 9.26
N ASP A 158 1.80 -9.20 7.94
CA ASP A 158 1.21 -8.26 6.99
C ASP A 158 -0.31 -8.15 7.15
N LEU A 159 -0.99 -9.28 7.43
CA LEU A 159 -2.42 -9.30 7.73
C LEU A 159 -2.74 -8.73 9.11
N LEU A 160 -1.89 -8.98 10.11
CA LEU A 160 -2.01 -8.38 11.44
C LEU A 160 -1.85 -6.86 11.36
N TYR A 161 -0.89 -6.39 10.58
CA TYR A 161 -0.63 -4.98 10.36
C TYR A 161 -1.83 -4.29 9.69
N LEU A 162 -2.37 -4.91 8.62
CA LEU A 162 -3.60 -4.42 7.98
C LEU A 162 -4.78 -4.35 8.96
N LYS A 163 -4.93 -5.32 9.88
CA LYS A 163 -5.98 -5.27 10.92
C LYS A 163 -5.82 -4.04 11.81
N PHE A 164 -4.62 -3.75 12.28
CA PHE A 164 -4.38 -2.59 13.14
C PHE A 164 -4.57 -1.27 12.39
N SER A 165 -4.19 -1.19 11.12
CA SER A 165 -4.49 -0.01 10.28
C SER A 165 -5.99 0.20 10.08
N LEU A 166 -6.76 -0.87 9.90
CA LEU A 166 -8.22 -0.82 9.83
C LEU A 166 -8.87 -0.39 11.16
N ASP A 167 -8.32 -0.84 12.30
CA ASP A 167 -8.80 -0.42 13.62
C ASP A 167 -8.51 1.05 13.92
N ALA A 168 -7.39 1.57 13.41
CA ALA A 168 -7.00 2.97 13.54
C ALA A 168 -7.76 3.90 12.58
N GLY A 169 -8.11 3.41 11.38
CA GLY A 169 -8.84 4.13 10.33
C GLY A 169 -10.14 3.41 9.92
N PRO A 170 -11.18 3.40 10.78
CA PRO A 170 -12.39 2.62 10.55
C PRO A 170 -13.16 3.04 9.30
N GLU A 171 -13.02 4.28 8.83
CA GLU A 171 -13.65 4.81 7.61
C GLU A 171 -13.28 4.00 6.37
N LEU A 172 -12.07 3.44 6.30
CA LEU A 172 -11.63 2.61 5.18
C LEU A 172 -12.10 1.15 5.28
N THR A 173 -12.69 0.73 6.40
CA THR A 173 -13.10 -0.66 6.63
C THR A 173 -14.11 -1.12 5.60
N ASN A 174 -15.12 -0.29 5.30
CA ASN A 174 -16.15 -0.64 4.32
C ASN A 174 -15.59 -0.69 2.88
N ALA A 175 -14.66 0.22 2.52
CA ALA A 175 -14.01 0.25 1.21
C ALA A 175 -13.06 -0.94 0.97
N ILE A 176 -12.52 -1.52 2.05
CA ILE A 176 -11.56 -2.63 2.00
C ILE A 176 -12.26 -3.99 2.06
N GLU A 177 -13.31 -4.12 2.86
CA GLU A 177 -14.05 -5.37 3.04
C GLU A 177 -15.06 -5.66 1.92
N GLN A 178 -15.40 -4.67 1.08
CA GLN A 178 -16.20 -4.89 -0.11
C GLN A 178 -15.32 -5.23 -1.34
N PRO A 179 -15.72 -6.21 -2.17
CA PRO A 179 -15.05 -6.45 -3.45
C PRO A 179 -15.15 -5.21 -4.33
N LEU A 180 -14.05 -4.84 -5.00
CA LEU A 180 -14.10 -3.82 -6.07
C LEU A 180 -15.17 -4.26 -7.10
N PRO A 181 -16.04 -3.34 -7.55
CA PRO A 181 -17.09 -3.70 -8.50
C PRO A 181 -16.46 -4.34 -9.73
N LYS A 182 -16.94 -5.55 -10.09
CA LYS A 182 -16.47 -6.26 -11.26
C LYS A 182 -16.68 -5.37 -12.47
N ARG A 183 -15.60 -5.09 -13.21
CA ARG A 183 -15.63 -4.37 -14.49
C ARG A 183 -16.66 -5.08 -15.38
N SER A 184 -17.85 -4.52 -15.53
CA SER A 184 -18.85 -5.05 -16.44
C SER A 184 -18.26 -4.94 -17.84
N VAL A 185 -17.99 -6.09 -18.45
CA VAL A 185 -17.75 -6.17 -19.89
C VAL A 185 -19.03 -5.66 -20.52
N LEU A 186 -18.97 -4.45 -21.09
CA LEU A 186 -20.06 -3.89 -21.87
C LEU A 186 -20.38 -4.91 -22.95
N ARG A 187 -21.53 -5.58 -22.83
CA ARG A 187 -22.09 -6.33 -23.95
C ARG A 187 -22.47 -5.29 -24.99
N GLU A 188 -21.68 -5.23 -26.06
CA GLU A 188 -22.04 -4.52 -27.27
C GLU A 188 -23.41 -5.04 -27.72
N HIS A 189 -24.45 -4.22 -27.55
CA HIS A 189 -25.73 -4.44 -28.18
C HIS A 189 -25.54 -4.21 -29.68
N LYS A 190 -25.38 -5.32 -30.42
CA LYS A 190 -25.56 -5.33 -31.87
C LYS A 190 -27.02 -5.02 -32.16
N PHE A 191 -27.28 -3.81 -32.64
CA PHE A 191 -28.53 -3.47 -33.30
C PHE A 191 -28.52 -4.10 -34.70
N TRP A 192 -29.52 -4.96 -34.96
CA TRP A 192 -30.01 -5.25 -36.30
C TRP A 192 -31.19 -4.31 -36.57
#